data_AF-A0A8T4KGC5-F1
#
_entry.id   AF-A0A8T4KGC5-F1
#
_cell.length_a   1.000
_cell.length_b   1.000
_cell.length_c   1.000
_cell.angle_alpha   90.00
_cell.angle_beta   90.00
_cell.angle_gamma   90.00
#
_symmetry.space_group_name_H-M   'P 1'
#
loop_
_entity.id
_entity.type
_entity.pdbx_description
1 polymer ?
#
loop_
_entity_poly.entity_id
_entity_poly.type
_entity_poly.pdbx_seq_one_letter_code
_entity_poly.pdbx_strand_id
1 'polypeptide(L)'
;MFKVLMKEGKDWKEFLAPRDEEKINDILKKVARHRGAYSHAEDMRNAQLWCAILELSGAQQSMEERLSEMEGVFETMFQRMRFREDEKRELHRSLETF
;
A
#
# COMPACT_ATOMS: atom_id res chain seq x y z
N MET A 1 -24.43 -10.05 5.25
CA MET A 1 -23.82 -11.05 6.14
C MET A 1 -23.42 -12.25 5.30
N PHE A 2 -22.14 -12.36 4.91
CA PHE A 2 -21.64 -13.44 4.05
C PHE A 2 -21.51 -14.74 4.87
N LYS A 3 -22.58 -15.53 4.93
CA LYS A 3 -22.57 -16.94 5.37
C LYS A 3 -22.18 -17.82 4.19
N VAL A 4 -20.90 -17.85 3.84
CA VAL A 4 -20.37 -18.86 2.92
C VAL A 4 -19.06 -19.36 3.55
N LEU A 5 -19.08 -20.63 3.96
CA LEU A 5 -17.94 -21.44 4.43
C LEU A 5 -17.51 -21.26 5.89
N MET A 6 -18.26 -21.80 6.84
CA MET A 6 -17.67 -22.59 7.94
C MET A 6 -18.66 -23.68 8.39
N LYS A 7 -18.17 -24.92 8.38
CA LYS A 7 -18.82 -26.11 8.95
C LYS A 7 -18.81 -25.96 10.47
N GLU A 8 -19.86 -26.39 11.16
CA GLU A 8 -20.05 -26.28 12.62
C GLU A 8 -18.75 -26.51 13.41
N GLY A 9 -18.18 -25.42 13.88
CA GLY A 9 -16.87 -25.30 14.51
C GLY A 9 -16.58 -23.81 14.60
N LYS A 10 -16.16 -23.33 15.78
CA LYS A 10 -15.93 -21.90 16.05
C LYS A 10 -15.15 -21.23 14.92
N ASP A 11 -15.56 -20.02 14.51
CA ASP A 11 -14.83 -19.27 13.50
C ASP A 11 -13.42 -19.05 14.03
N TRP A 12 -12.41 -19.58 13.34
CA TRP A 12 -11.02 -19.53 13.82
C TRP A 12 -10.53 -18.08 13.97
N LYS A 13 -11.19 -17.12 13.29
CA LYS A 13 -10.91 -15.70 13.42
C LYS A 13 -11.21 -15.17 14.82
N GLU A 14 -12.10 -15.80 15.57
CA GLU A 14 -12.39 -15.45 16.97
C GLU A 14 -11.17 -15.62 17.90
N PHE A 15 -10.15 -16.36 17.45
CA PHE A 15 -8.88 -16.53 18.17
C PHE A 15 -7.81 -15.51 17.77
N LEU A 16 -8.09 -14.63 16.81
CA LEU A 16 -7.21 -13.52 16.47
C LEU A 16 -7.39 -12.37 17.46
N ALA A 17 -6.34 -11.55 17.61
CA ALA A 17 -6.53 -10.26 18.27
C ALA A 17 -7.55 -9.44 17.46
N PRO A 18 -8.43 -8.63 18.09
CA PRO A 18 -9.50 -7.91 17.39
C PRO A 18 -9.00 -7.09 16.18
N ARG A 19 -7.81 -6.47 16.31
CA ARG A 19 -7.17 -5.72 15.24
C ARG A 19 -6.79 -6.58 14.04
N ASP A 20 -6.35 -7.82 14.27
CA ASP A 20 -5.95 -8.72 13.19
C ASP A 20 -7.15 -9.42 12.56
N GLU A 21 -8.20 -9.67 13.33
CA GLU A 21 -9.51 -10.07 12.83
C GLU A 21 -10.10 -9.00 11.87
N GLU A 22 -10.01 -7.72 12.24
CA GLU A 22 -10.46 -6.63 11.38
C GLU A 22 -9.67 -6.60 10.05
N LYS A 23 -8.34 -6.65 10.13
CA LYS A 23 -7.46 -6.67 8.95
C LYS A 23 -7.77 -7.84 8.02
N ILE A 24 -7.94 -9.05 8.56
CA ILE A 24 -8.19 -10.22 7.72
C ILE A 24 -9.56 -10.13 7.06
N ASN A 25 -10.56 -9.59 7.75
CA ASN A 25 -11.88 -9.36 7.17
C ASN A 25 -11.82 -8.32 6.05
N ASP A 26 -10.98 -7.30 6.15
CA ASP A 26 -10.77 -6.33 5.07
C ASP A 26 -10.06 -6.94 3.86
N ILE A 27 -9.06 -7.80 4.07
CA ILE A 27 -8.44 -8.59 2.99
C ILE A 27 -9.50 -9.45 2.30
N LEU A 28 -10.34 -10.16 3.07
CA LEU A 28 -11.38 -11.03 2.51
C LEU A 28 -12.45 -10.25 1.73
N LYS A 29 -12.81 -9.03 2.14
CA LYS A 29 -13.70 -8.15 1.35
C LYS A 29 -13.09 -7.79 -0.01
N LYS A 30 -11.77 -7.55 -0.06
CA LYS A 30 -11.07 -7.28 -1.32
C LYS A 30 -11.01 -8.53 -2.19
N VAL A 31 -10.65 -9.67 -1.61
CA VAL A 31 -10.66 -10.98 -2.29
C VAL A 31 -12.01 -11.28 -2.92
N ALA A 32 -13.12 -10.96 -2.25
CA ALA A 32 -14.47 -11.18 -2.77
C ALA A 32 -14.76 -10.49 -4.12
N ARG A 33 -14.00 -9.45 -4.50
CA ARG A 33 -14.07 -8.82 -5.84
C ARG A 33 -13.64 -9.78 -6.95
N HIS A 34 -12.74 -10.72 -6.62
CA HIS A 34 -12.23 -11.76 -7.51
C HIS A 34 -13.06 -13.03 -7.49
N ARG A 35 -14.30 -12.97 -6.97
CA ARG A 35 -15.16 -14.16 -6.84
C ARG A 35 -15.33 -14.92 -8.13
N GLY A 36 -15.48 -14.22 -9.25
CA GLY A 36 -15.59 -14.84 -10.56
C GLY A 36 -14.35 -15.66 -10.95
N ALA A 37 -13.15 -15.30 -10.47
CA ALA A 37 -11.94 -16.07 -10.76
C ALA A 37 -11.85 -17.31 -9.85
N TYR A 38 -11.85 -17.12 -8.53
CA TYR A 38 -11.61 -18.24 -7.61
C TYR A 38 -12.78 -19.25 -7.57
N SER A 39 -14.01 -18.85 -7.93
CA SER A 39 -15.16 -19.77 -7.93
C SER A 39 -15.10 -20.83 -9.03
N HIS A 40 -14.30 -20.59 -10.07
CA HIS A 40 -14.14 -21.50 -11.21
C HIS A 40 -12.84 -22.31 -11.12
N ALA A 41 -12.05 -22.15 -10.05
CA ALA A 41 -10.83 -22.91 -9.82
C ALA A 41 -11.16 -24.31 -9.26
N GLU A 42 -10.34 -25.29 -9.63
CA GLU A 42 -10.42 -26.66 -9.09
C GLU A 42 -10.24 -26.67 -7.56
N ASP A 43 -9.26 -25.91 -7.06
CA ASP A 43 -9.12 -25.62 -5.63
C ASP A 43 -9.49 -24.16 -5.33
N MET A 44 -10.76 -23.97 -4.97
CA MET A 44 -11.30 -22.66 -4.61
C MET A 44 -10.56 -22.02 -3.44
N ARG A 45 -10.13 -22.79 -2.43
CA ARG A 45 -9.50 -22.24 -1.21
C ARG A 45 -8.09 -21.77 -1.51
N ASN A 46 -7.33 -22.56 -2.28
CA ASN A 46 -6.02 -22.15 -2.74
C ASN A 46 -6.12 -20.93 -3.68
N ALA A 47 -7.09 -20.90 -4.58
CA ALA A 47 -7.33 -19.75 -5.45
C ALA A 47 -7.70 -18.48 -4.66
N GLN A 48 -8.52 -18.59 -3.61
CA GLN A 48 -8.82 -17.47 -2.70
C GLN A 48 -7.57 -16.94 -2.01
N LEU A 49 -6.65 -17.83 -1.61
CA LEU A 49 -5.37 -17.45 -1.02
C LEU A 49 -4.51 -16.67 -2.02
N TRP A 50 -4.42 -17.14 -3.27
CA TRP A 50 -3.72 -16.42 -4.34
C TRP A 50 -4.34 -15.05 -4.62
N CYS A 51 -5.66 -14.93 -4.63
CA CYS A 51 -6.34 -13.64 -4.72
C CYS A 51 -5.99 -12.73 -3.53
N ALA A 52 -5.83 -13.27 -2.32
CA ALA A 52 -5.42 -12.48 -1.17
C ALA A 52 -3.97 -11.97 -1.32
N ILE A 53 -3.07 -12.82 -1.80
CA ILE A 53 -1.68 -12.45 -2.09
C ILE A 53 -1.63 -11.35 -3.17
N LEU A 54 -2.43 -11.48 -4.22
CA LEU A 54 -2.53 -10.47 -5.28
C LEU A 54 -2.97 -9.10 -4.74
N GLU A 55 -4.00 -9.07 -3.89
CA GLU A 55 -4.48 -7.84 -3.25
C GLU A 55 -3.43 -7.19 -2.34
N LEU A 56 -2.66 -8.00 -1.61
CA LEU A 56 -1.57 -7.51 -0.76
C LEU A 56 -0.39 -6.99 -1.59
N SER A 57 -0.03 -7.69 -2.65
CA SER A 57 1.03 -7.28 -3.59
C SER A 57 0.66 -5.97 -4.30
N GLY A 58 -0.58 -5.82 -4.75
CA GLY A 58 -1.05 -4.56 -5.35
C GLY A 58 -1.07 -3.40 -4.35
N ALA A 59 -1.42 -3.66 -3.08
CA ALA A 59 -1.32 -2.65 -2.04
C ALA A 59 0.13 -2.23 -1.76
N GLN A 60 1.07 -3.17 -1.75
CA GLN A 60 2.50 -2.89 -1.62
C GLN A 60 3.01 -2.03 -2.78
N GLN A 61 2.71 -2.42 -4.02
CA GLN A 61 3.10 -1.66 -5.20
C GLN A 61 2.57 -0.22 -5.16
N SER A 62 1.30 -0.04 -4.80
CA SER A 62 0.71 1.30 -4.67
C SER A 62 1.38 2.15 -3.58
N MET A 63 1.87 1.54 -2.51
CA MET A 63 2.64 2.26 -1.49
C MET A 63 4.03 2.64 -2.01
N GLU A 64 4.70 1.75 -2.73
CA GLU A 64 6.01 2.00 -3.35
C GLU A 64 5.94 3.13 -4.38
N GLU A 65 4.90 3.15 -5.23
CA GLU A 65 4.66 4.21 -6.20
C GLU A 65 4.48 5.58 -5.52
N ARG A 66 3.65 5.64 -4.47
CA ARG A 66 3.44 6.88 -3.70
C ARG A 66 4.70 7.35 -2.97
N LEU A 67 5.52 6.42 -2.48
CA LEU A 67 6.81 6.77 -1.86
C LEU A 67 7.77 7.36 -2.89
N SER A 68 7.88 6.72 -4.06
CA SER A 68 8.70 7.20 -5.17
C SER A 68 8.29 8.61 -5.63
N GLU A 69 6.98 8.88 -5.73
CA GLU A 69 6.47 10.21 -6.03
C GLU A 69 6.87 11.24 -4.96
N MET A 70 6.75 10.90 -3.68
CA MET A 70 7.17 11.78 -2.57
C MET A 70 8.67 12.05 -2.60
N GLU A 71 9.49 11.05 -2.85
CA GLU A 71 10.94 11.18 -3.00
C GLU A 71 11.29 12.15 -4.15
N GLY A 72 10.61 12.03 -5.30
CA GLY A 72 10.79 12.96 -6.42
C GLY A 72 10.40 14.40 -6.10
N VAL A 73 9.31 14.60 -5.36
CA VAL A 73 8.90 15.93 -4.88
C VAL A 73 9.95 16.51 -3.93
N PHE A 74 10.42 15.72 -2.97
CA PHE A 74 11.43 16.17 -2.01
C PHE A 74 12.75 16.51 -2.70
N GLU A 75 13.23 15.67 -3.62
CA GLU A 75 14.45 15.96 -4.38
C GLU A 75 14.33 17.28 -5.15
N THR A 76 13.20 17.50 -5.83
CA THR A 76 12.94 18.76 -6.53
C THR A 76 12.93 19.96 -5.57
N MET A 77 12.34 19.82 -4.39
CA MET A 77 12.33 20.88 -3.37
C MET A 77 13.75 21.19 -2.86
N PHE A 78 14.56 20.16 -2.61
CA PHE A 78 15.95 20.32 -2.15
C PHE A 78 16.83 20.98 -3.21
N GLN A 79 16.70 20.59 -4.48
CA GLN A 79 17.43 21.23 -5.58
C GLN A 79 17.08 22.71 -5.70
N ARG A 80 15.79 23.08 -5.62
CA ARG A 80 15.34 24.48 -5.63
C ARG A 80 15.84 25.27 -4.42
N MET A 81 15.96 24.65 -3.25
CA MET A 81 16.54 25.31 -2.08
C MET A 81 18.03 25.58 -2.27
N ARG A 82 18.80 24.60 -2.74
CA ARG A 82 20.23 24.78 -3.04
C ARG A 82 20.48 25.89 -4.05
N PHE A 83 19.73 25.90 -5.16
CA PHE A 83 19.87 26.93 -6.18
C PHE A 83 19.67 28.34 -5.62
N ARG A 84 18.64 28.54 -4.78
CA ARG A 84 18.40 29.83 -4.11
C ARG A 84 19.50 30.22 -3.12
N GLU A 85 20.10 29.25 -2.42
CA GLU A 85 21.24 29.52 -1.54
C GLU A 85 22.48 29.94 -2.32
N ASP A 86 22.73 29.33 -3.47
CA ASP A 86 23.86 29.66 -4.33
C ASP A 86 23.70 31.05 -4.97
N GLU A 87 22.51 31.38 -5.50
CA GLU A 87 22.20 32.74 -5.97
C GLU A 87 22.40 33.78 -4.88
N LYS A 88 21.91 33.49 -3.65
CA LYS A 88 22.08 34.38 -2.50
C LYS A 88 23.56 34.58 -2.17
N ARG A 89 24.38 33.53 -2.23
CA ARG A 89 25.84 33.62 -1.99
C ARG A 89 26.55 34.42 -3.08
N GLU A 90 26.13 34.31 -4.33
CA GLU A 90 26.70 35.07 -5.45
C GLU A 90 26.34 36.56 -5.37
N LEU A 91 25.10 36.88 -5.01
CA LEU A 91 24.66 38.25 -4.70
C LEU A 91 25.46 38.86 -3.55
N HIS A 92 25.63 38.13 -2.43
CA HIS A 92 26.43 38.60 -1.31
C HIS A 92 27.89 38.90 -1.72
N ARG A 93 28.54 37.99 -2.47
CA ARG A 93 29.90 38.24 -2.97
C ARG A 93 29.97 39.48 -3.87
N SER A 94 28.99 39.67 -4.74
CA SER A 94 28.94 40.83 -5.64
C SER A 94 28.80 42.15 -4.87
N LEU A 95 28.04 42.15 -3.78
CA LEU A 95 27.88 43.31 -2.89
C LEU A 95 29.13 43.61 -2.05
N GLU A 96 29.91 42.60 -1.66
CA GLU A 96 31.17 42.77 -0.91
C GLU A 96 32.33 43.26 -1.78
N THR A 97 32.22 43.14 -3.10
CA THR A 97 33.28 43.53 -4.06
C THR A 97 33.12 44.98 -4.56
N PHE A 98 32.07 45.69 -4.16
CA PHE A 98 31.85 47.12 -4.39
C PHE A 98 32.18 47.95 -3.16
#